data_AF-A0A7R9VQ15-F1
#
_entry.id   AF-A0A7R9VQ15-F1
#
_cell.length_a   1.000
_cell.length_b   1.000
_cell.length_c   1.000
_cell.angle_alpha   90.00
_cell.angle_beta   90.00
_cell.angle_gamma   90.00
#
_symmetry.space_group_name_H-M   'P 1'
#
loop_
_entity.id
_entity.type
_entity.pdbx_description
1 polymer ?
#
loop_
_entity_poly.entity_id
_entity_poly.type
_entity_poly.pdbx_seq_one_letter_code
_entity_poly.pdbx_strand_id
1 'polypeptide(L)'
;MLYIMLFGKYPFFAQARPGQDQGSAVMTAIVNNKFKIPDDVPISPECRDLLVKLFSKDPTKRITMSQIQEHPWFTQYLPPDAVDMNKQRLNDDQHAGAQSDEETWEVLLDAAERQRGFQRPNCMELTEMVIEHTIKEELTILGGKA
;
A
#
# COMPACT_ATOMS: atom_id res chain seq x y z
N MET A 1 6.07 -3.11 8.43
CA MET A 1 6.99 -2.34 9.30
C MET A 1 7.24 -3.02 10.64
N LEU A 2 6.22 -3.53 11.34
CA LEU A 2 6.34 -4.17 12.67
C LEU A 2 7.58 -5.06 12.88
N TYR A 3 7.85 -6.02 11.99
CA TYR A 3 9.01 -6.91 12.12
C TYR A 3 10.34 -6.16 12.23
N ILE A 4 10.54 -5.10 11.44
CA ILE A 4 11.79 -4.32 11.46
C ILE A 4 11.91 -3.57 12.79
N MET A 5 10.80 -3.06 13.33
CA MET A 5 10.80 -2.37 14.63
C MET A 5 11.19 -3.30 15.78
N LEU A 6 10.79 -4.58 15.69
CA LEU A 6 11.10 -5.58 16.72
C LEU A 6 12.53 -6.12 16.60
N PHE A 7 13.02 -6.37 15.38
CA PHE A 7 14.26 -7.11 15.17
C PHE A 7 15.39 -6.31 14.52
N GLY A 8 15.14 -5.06 14.08
CA GLY A 8 16.11 -4.21 13.37
C GLY A 8 16.53 -4.70 11.98
N LYS A 9 15.90 -5.76 11.47
CA LYS A 9 16.24 -6.42 10.20
C LYS A 9 15.00 -6.71 9.37
N TYR A 10 15.17 -6.83 8.05
CA TYR A 10 14.06 -7.16 7.16
C TYR A 10 13.72 -8.65 7.23
N PRO A 11 12.43 -9.03 7.21
CA PRO A 11 11.99 -10.42 7.38
C PRO A 11 12.38 -11.35 6.22
N PHE A 12 12.56 -10.82 5.01
CA PHE A 12 12.84 -11.59 3.79
C PHE A 12 14.25 -11.34 3.23
N PHE A 13 15.22 -11.06 4.10
CA PHE A 13 16.61 -10.95 3.66
C PHE A 13 17.15 -12.32 3.27
N ALA A 14 17.56 -12.48 2.01
CA ALA A 14 18.11 -13.72 1.48
C ALA A 14 19.46 -13.44 0.85
N GLN A 15 20.45 -14.29 1.13
CA GLN A 15 21.73 -14.24 0.45
C GLN A 15 21.55 -14.70 -1.00
N ALA A 16 21.95 -13.86 -1.96
CA ALA A 16 21.98 -14.27 -3.35
C ALA A 16 22.92 -15.46 -3.58
N ARG A 17 22.47 -16.40 -4.40
CA ARG A 17 23.30 -17.50 -4.88
C ARG A 17 24.32 -16.98 -5.92
N PRO A 18 25.42 -17.71 -6.19
CA PRO A 18 26.34 -17.34 -7.25
C PRO A 18 25.60 -17.20 -8.59
N GLY A 19 25.70 -16.03 -9.23
CA GLY A 19 25.00 -15.72 -10.48
C GLY A 19 23.56 -15.20 -10.33
N GLN A 20 23.04 -15.07 -9.11
CA GLN A 20 21.75 -14.43 -8.82
C GLN A 20 21.99 -13.02 -8.29
N ASP A 21 21.14 -12.06 -8.65
CA ASP A 21 21.12 -10.74 -8.03
C ASP A 21 20.36 -10.76 -6.69
N GLN A 22 20.66 -9.80 -5.82
CA GLN A 22 20.03 -9.73 -4.49
C GLN A 22 18.52 -9.49 -4.58
N GLY A 23 18.03 -8.77 -5.60
CA GLY A 23 16.62 -8.50 -5.80
C GLY A 23 15.82 -9.78 -6.05
N SER A 24 16.27 -10.62 -6.98
CA SER A 24 15.67 -11.93 -7.24
C SER A 24 15.69 -12.85 -6.02
N ALA A 25 16.75 -12.82 -5.22
CA ALA A 25 16.86 -13.62 -4.00
C ALA A 25 15.80 -13.24 -2.97
N VAL A 26 15.60 -11.93 -2.75
CA VAL A 26 14.55 -11.39 -1.86
C VAL A 26 13.16 -11.72 -2.39
N MET A 27 12.89 -11.53 -3.68
CA MET A 27 11.60 -11.90 -4.29
C MET A 27 11.28 -13.38 -4.09
N THR A 28 12.28 -14.25 -4.30
CA THR A 28 12.14 -15.69 -4.09
C THR A 28 11.83 -16.01 -2.62
N ALA A 29 12.43 -15.29 -1.67
CA ALA A 29 12.14 -15.46 -0.25
C ALA A 29 10.71 -15.03 0.11
N ILE A 30 10.23 -13.92 -0.45
CA ILE A 30 8.86 -13.41 -0.28
C ILE A 30 7.84 -14.43 -0.83
N VAL A 31 8.02 -14.88 -2.08
CA VAL A 31 7.10 -15.83 -2.74
C VAL A 31 7.01 -17.16 -2.00
N ASN A 32 8.13 -17.60 -1.41
CA ASN A 32 8.18 -18.84 -0.64
C ASN A 32 7.84 -18.65 0.84
N ASN A 33 7.50 -17.43 1.27
CA ASN A 33 7.22 -17.07 2.65
C ASN A 33 8.32 -17.53 3.64
N LYS A 34 9.58 -17.40 3.22
CA LYS A 34 10.75 -17.84 4.00
C LYS A 34 11.18 -16.74 4.99
N PHE A 35 10.28 -16.35 5.89
CA PHE A 35 10.68 -15.54 7.04
C PHE A 35 10.96 -16.44 8.24
N LYS A 36 11.80 -15.97 9.15
CA LYS A 36 12.03 -16.61 10.45
C LYS A 36 11.85 -15.58 11.54
N ILE A 37 11.28 -16.01 12.66
CA ILE A 37 11.28 -15.23 13.89
C ILE A 37 12.55 -15.65 14.64
N PRO A 38 13.53 -14.76 14.79
CA PRO A 38 14.74 -15.04 15.53
C PRO A 38 14.46 -15.36 17.01
N ASP A 39 15.26 -16.24 17.62
CA ASP A 39 15.16 -16.58 19.05
C ASP A 39 16.04 -15.68 19.95
N ASP A 40 16.85 -14.80 19.35
CA ASP A 40 17.74 -13.85 20.03
C ASP A 40 16.97 -12.69 20.69
N VAL A 41 15.79 -12.36 20.19
CA VAL A 41 14.93 -11.30 20.74
C VAL A 41 13.68 -11.92 21.36
N PRO A 42 13.49 -11.81 22.68
CA PRO A 42 12.29 -12.32 23.33
C PRO A 42 11.08 -11.45 22.95
N ILE A 43 10.04 -12.11 22.45
CA ILE A 43 8.74 -11.49 22.14
C ILE A 43 7.63 -12.25 22.87
N SER A 44 6.52 -11.57 23.16
CA SER A 44 5.36 -12.22 23.78
C SER A 44 4.72 -13.26 22.84
N PRO A 45 4.03 -14.28 23.37
CA PRO A 45 3.31 -15.26 22.56
C PRO A 45 2.28 -14.61 21.62
N GLU A 46 1.61 -13.56 22.08
CA GLU A 46 0.62 -12.81 21.31
C GLU A 46 1.28 -12.02 20.17
N CYS A 47 2.47 -11.45 20.40
CA CYS A 47 3.25 -10.81 19.35
C CYS A 47 3.63 -11.81 18.25
N ARG A 48 4.04 -13.01 18.66
CA ARG A 48 4.42 -14.09 17.74
C ARG A 48 3.22 -14.54 16.90
N ASP A 49 2.06 -14.73 17.53
CA ASP A 49 0.81 -15.09 16.85
C ASP A 49 0.41 -14.03 15.80
N LEU A 50 0.47 -12.75 16.16
CA LEU A 50 0.18 -11.66 15.23
C LEU A 50 1.13 -11.66 14.03
N LEU A 51 2.44 -11.84 14.25
CA LEU A 51 3.44 -11.91 13.17
C LEU A 51 3.17 -13.08 12.21
N VAL A 52 2.83 -14.26 12.73
CA VAL A 52 2.53 -15.44 11.90
C VAL A 52 1.31 -15.18 11.02
N LYS A 53 0.25 -14.56 11.57
CA LYS A 53 -0.97 -14.23 10.82
C LYS A 53 -0.74 -13.12 9.78
N LEU A 54 0.11 -12.13 10.09
CA LEU A 54 0.50 -11.05 9.17
C LEU A 54 1.28 -11.59 7.96
N PHE A 55 2.22 -12.51 8.21
CA PHE A 55 3.03 -13.13 7.16
C PHE A 55 2.36 -14.39 6.58
N SER A 56 1.03 -14.49 6.59
CA SER A 56 0.35 -15.55 5.84
C SER A 56 0.51 -15.34 4.33
N LYS A 57 0.99 -16.39 3.63
CA LYS A 57 1.14 -16.41 2.17
C LYS A 57 -0.21 -16.28 1.47
N ASP A 58 -1.22 -16.97 1.98
CA ASP A 58 -2.58 -16.94 1.46
C ASP A 58 -3.26 -15.64 1.91
N PRO A 59 -3.64 -14.74 0.99
CA PRO A 59 -4.28 -13.48 1.34
C PRO A 59 -5.64 -13.67 2.01
N THR A 60 -6.36 -14.77 1.73
CA THR A 60 -7.67 -15.05 2.35
C THR A 60 -7.54 -15.46 3.83
N LYS A 61 -6.38 -16.01 4.20
CA LYS A 61 -6.05 -16.39 5.59
C LYS A 61 -5.26 -15.32 6.33
N ARG A 62 -4.81 -14.28 5.61
CA ARG A 62 -4.05 -13.18 6.20
C ARG A 62 -4.99 -12.35 7.08
N ILE A 63 -4.52 -12.03 8.28
CA ILE A 63 -5.29 -11.21 9.22
C ILE A 63 -5.67 -9.87 8.60
N THR A 64 -6.94 -9.48 8.75
CA THR A 64 -7.47 -8.22 8.24
C THR A 64 -7.17 -7.07 9.20
N MET A 65 -7.30 -5.82 8.73
CA MET A 65 -7.08 -4.66 9.59
C MET A 65 -8.01 -4.64 10.81
N SER A 66 -9.30 -4.95 10.65
CA SER A 66 -10.25 -5.03 11.77
C SER A 66 -9.83 -6.09 12.80
N GLN A 67 -9.38 -7.26 12.34
CA GLN A 67 -8.88 -8.31 13.24
C GLN A 67 -7.57 -7.92 13.95
N ILE A 68 -6.71 -7.11 13.33
CA ILE A 68 -5.51 -6.57 13.98
C ILE A 68 -5.92 -5.61 15.11
N GLN A 69 -6.91 -4.73 14.88
CA GLN A 69 -7.37 -3.77 15.88
C GLN A 69 -7.98 -4.44 17.12
N GLU A 70 -8.54 -5.63 16.97
CA GLU A 70 -9.09 -6.44 18.06
C GLU A 70 -8.06 -7.39 18.68
N HIS A 71 -6.86 -7.52 18.09
CA HIS A 71 -5.88 -8.51 18.51
C HIS A 71 -5.33 -8.19 19.91
N PRO A 72 -5.20 -9.19 20.81
CA PRO A 72 -4.74 -8.97 22.19
C PRO A 72 -3.41 -8.21 22.29
N TRP A 73 -2.45 -8.54 21.41
CA TRP A 73 -1.18 -7.82 21.34
C TRP A 73 -1.33 -6.32 21.03
N PHE A 74 -2.33 -5.95 20.23
CA PHE A 74 -2.59 -4.56 19.87
C PHE A 74 -3.35 -3.81 20.97
N THR A 75 -4.30 -4.47 21.64
CA THR A 75 -5.21 -3.83 22.60
C THR A 75 -4.66 -3.75 24.03
N GLN A 76 -3.72 -4.62 24.42
CA GLN A 76 -3.27 -4.77 25.82
C GLN A 76 -2.74 -3.47 26.46
N TYR A 77 -2.12 -2.60 25.69
CA TYR A 77 -1.54 -1.34 26.18
C TYR A 77 -1.99 -0.13 25.36
N LEU A 78 -3.11 -0.26 24.66
CA LEU A 78 -3.64 0.82 23.84
C LEU A 78 -4.31 1.86 24.76
N PRO A 79 -3.90 3.14 24.70
CA PRO A 79 -4.59 4.20 25.44
C PRO A 79 -6.07 4.27 25.03
N PRO A 80 -7.01 4.51 25.95
CA PRO A 80 -8.43 4.58 25.63
C PRO A 80 -8.74 5.56 24.48
N ASP A 81 -8.06 6.70 24.48
CA ASP A 81 -8.25 7.74 23.46
C ASP A 81 -7.80 7.28 22.08
N ALA A 82 -6.77 6.42 21.99
CA ALA A 82 -6.17 5.98 20.73
C ALA A 82 -7.14 5.17 19.84
N VAL A 83 -8.14 4.52 20.44
CA VAL A 83 -9.17 3.77 19.70
C VAL A 83 -10.03 4.70 18.85
N ASP A 84 -10.37 5.87 19.39
CA ASP A 84 -11.28 6.82 18.75
C ASP A 84 -10.56 8.01 18.12
N MET A 85 -9.23 8.13 18.27
CA MET A 85 -8.44 9.22 17.67
C MET A 85 -8.71 9.40 16.18
N ASN A 86 -8.76 8.32 15.40
CA ASN A 86 -9.05 8.42 13.97
C ASN A 86 -10.47 8.94 13.70
N LYS A 87 -11.46 8.51 14.49
CA LYS A 87 -12.84 8.99 14.36
C LYS A 87 -12.93 10.46 14.75
N GLN A 88 -12.28 10.86 15.84
CA GLN A 88 -12.20 12.25 16.28
C GLN A 88 -11.57 13.11 15.18
N ARG A 89 -10.42 12.71 14.63
CA ARG A 89 -9.79 13.44 13.52
C ARG A 89 -10.65 13.54 12.26
N LEU A 90 -11.38 12.49 11.92
CA LEU A 90 -12.28 12.50 10.75
C LEU A 90 -13.52 13.36 10.99
N ASN A 91 -13.96 13.49 12.24
CA ASN A 91 -15.08 14.33 12.63
C ASN A 91 -14.67 15.80 12.88
N ASP A 92 -13.38 16.07 13.06
CA ASP A 92 -12.86 17.43 13.16
C ASP A 92 -12.99 18.11 11.78
N ASP A 93 -14.11 18.81 11.56
CA ASP A 93 -14.36 19.66 10.39
C ASP A 93 -13.32 20.80 10.23
N GLN A 94 -12.46 20.99 11.24
CA GLN A 94 -11.37 21.96 11.25
C GLN A 94 -10.07 21.36 10.72
N HIS A 95 -10.09 20.89 9.47
CA HIS A 95 -8.85 20.76 8.72
C HIS A 95 -8.45 22.17 8.27
N ALA A 96 -7.80 22.93 9.15
CA ALA A 96 -7.25 24.24 8.79
C ALA A 96 -6.34 24.09 7.56
N GLY A 97 -6.82 24.51 6.38
CA GLY A 97 -6.14 24.37 5.11
C GLY A 97 -6.56 23.19 4.22
N ALA A 98 -7.64 22.47 4.54
CA ALA A 98 -8.25 21.58 3.56
C ALA A 98 -8.86 22.40 2.41
N GLN A 99 -8.50 22.05 1.19
CA GLN A 99 -9.12 22.61 0.00
C GLN A 99 -10.42 21.86 -0.28
N SER A 100 -11.46 22.59 -0.68
CA SER A 100 -12.66 21.94 -1.20
C SER A 100 -12.36 21.20 -2.51
N ASP A 101 -13.26 20.32 -2.94
CA ASP A 101 -13.13 19.63 -4.23
C ASP A 101 -13.06 20.67 -5.37
N GLU A 102 -13.83 21.75 -5.27
CA GLU A 102 -13.82 22.87 -6.23
C GLU A 102 -12.48 23.61 -6.23
N GLU A 103 -11.97 24.00 -5.06
CA GLU A 103 -10.66 24.67 -4.94
C GLU A 103 -9.53 23.78 -5.45
N THR A 104 -9.61 22.47 -5.21
CA THR A 104 -8.67 21.48 -5.74
C THR A 104 -8.74 21.44 -7.26
N TRP A 105 -9.95 21.44 -7.83
CA TRP A 105 -10.15 21.44 -9.27
C TRP A 105 -9.67 22.73 -9.93
N GLU A 106 -9.91 23.87 -9.30
CA GLU A 106 -9.41 25.17 -9.75
C GLU A 106 -7.88 25.23 -9.76
N VAL A 107 -7.21 24.73 -8.71
CA VAL A 107 -5.74 24.65 -8.68
C VAL A 107 -5.21 23.73 -9.79
N LEU A 108 -5.89 22.61 -10.07
CA LEU A 108 -5.51 21.72 -11.17
C LEU A 108 -5.69 22.37 -12.55
N LEU A 109 -6.76 23.14 -12.74
CA LEU A 109 -7.03 23.90 -13.97
C LEU A 109 -6.03 25.07 -14.15
N ASP A 110 -5.73 25.80 -13.09
CA ASP A 110 -4.74 26.87 -13.10
C ASP A 110 -3.32 26.33 -13.35
N ALA A 111 -2.95 25.19 -12.74
CA ALA A 111 -1.71 24.48 -13.04
C ALA A 111 -1.68 23.96 -14.49
N ALA A 112 -2.83 23.53 -15.03
CA ALA A 112 -2.98 23.11 -16.42
C ALA A 112 -2.75 24.24 -17.41
N GLU A 113 -3.27 25.43 -17.12
CA GLU A 113 -3.19 26.61 -17.97
C GLU A 113 -1.79 27.20 -17.99
N ARG A 114 -1.09 27.22 -16.85
CA ARG A 114 0.32 27.62 -16.77
C ARG A 114 1.26 26.70 -17.54
N GLN A 115 0.84 25.47 -17.81
CA GLN A 115 1.58 24.57 -18.68
C GLN A 115 1.38 24.84 -20.18
N ARG A 116 0.48 25.73 -20.63
CA ARG A 116 0.28 26.10 -22.05
C ARG A 116 1.52 26.81 -22.61
N GLY A 117 2.60 26.12 -22.98
CA GLY A 117 2.76 25.37 -24.25
C GLY A 117 2.20 23.95 -24.40
N PHE A 118 1.49 23.39 -23.42
CA PHE A 118 0.75 22.15 -23.50
C PHE A 118 -0.74 22.42 -23.82
N GLN A 119 -1.16 22.19 -25.07
CA GLN A 119 -2.58 22.31 -25.46
C GLN A 119 -3.37 21.08 -25.00
N ARG A 120 -4.48 21.31 -24.28
CA ARG A 120 -5.45 20.27 -23.92
C ARG A 120 -6.65 20.31 -24.89
N PRO A 121 -7.11 19.16 -25.40
CA PRO A 121 -8.37 19.06 -26.13
C PRO A 121 -9.59 19.21 -25.19
N ASN A 122 -10.76 19.53 -25.77
CA ASN A 122 -11.99 19.86 -25.03
C ASN A 122 -12.53 18.65 -24.23
N CYS A 123 -13.34 18.87 -23.19
CA CYS A 123 -13.92 17.82 -22.32
C CYS A 123 -14.57 16.65 -23.08
N MET A 124 -15.31 16.93 -24.17
CA MET A 124 -15.86 15.88 -25.04
C MET A 124 -14.77 15.14 -25.83
N GLU A 125 -13.73 15.84 -26.27
CA GLU A 125 -12.57 15.25 -26.98
C GLU A 125 -11.66 14.45 -26.03
N LEU A 126 -11.63 14.79 -24.73
CA LEU A 126 -10.92 14.01 -23.71
C LEU A 126 -11.60 12.68 -23.46
N THR A 127 -12.94 12.66 -23.39
CA THR A 127 -13.68 11.40 -23.32
C THR A 127 -13.51 10.57 -24.59
N GLU A 128 -13.50 11.20 -25.77
CA GLU A 128 -13.29 10.51 -27.03
C GLU A 128 -11.86 9.98 -27.18
N MET A 129 -10.83 10.73 -26.78
CA MET A 129 -9.43 10.26 -26.75
C MET A 129 -9.22 9.10 -25.78
N VAL A 130 -9.79 9.14 -24.58
CA VAL A 130 -9.62 8.07 -23.59
C VAL A 130 -10.29 6.79 -24.13
N ILE A 131 -11.50 6.92 -24.68
CA ILE A 131 -12.20 5.79 -25.31
C ILE A 131 -11.42 5.24 -26.51
N GLU A 132 -10.93 6.10 -27.41
CA GLU A 132 -10.13 5.67 -28.56
C GLU A 132 -8.80 5.01 -28.17
N HIS A 133 -8.13 5.52 -27.12
CA HIS A 133 -6.88 4.95 -26.62
C HIS A 133 -7.12 3.56 -26.03
N THR A 134 -8.16 3.40 -25.22
CA THR A 134 -8.54 2.10 -24.66
C THR A 134 -8.94 1.10 -25.75
N ILE A 135 -9.66 1.54 -26.80
CA ILE A 135 -10.04 0.68 -27.93
C ILE A 135 -8.80 0.25 -28.76
N LYS A 136 -7.83 1.14 -28.98
CA LYS A 136 -6.59 0.82 -29.72
C LYS A 136 -5.66 -0.13 -28.95
N GLU A 137 -5.58 0.00 -27.62
CA GLU A 137 -4.83 -0.92 -26.77
C GLU A 137 -5.42 -2.34 -26.80
N GLU A 138 -6.74 -2.45 -26.69
CA GLU A 138 -7.47 -3.73 -26.80
C GLU A 138 -7.26 -4.42 -28.17
N LEU A 139 -7.33 -3.65 -29.28
CA LEU A 139 -7.12 -4.18 -30.63
C LEU A 139 -5.66 -4.60 -30.90
N THR A 140 -4.69 -3.92 -30.29
CA THR A 140 -3.27 -4.27 -30.40
C THR A 140 -2.95 -5.57 -29.65
N ILE A 141 -3.60 -5.78 -28.51
CA ILE A 141 -3.48 -7.03 -27.72
C ILE A 141 -4.11 -8.21 -28.47
N LEU A 142 -5.16 -7.98 -29.24
CA LEU A 142 -5.84 -9.02 -30.04
C LEU A 142 -5.16 -9.27 -31.41
N GLY A 143 -4.52 -8.27 -32.01
CA GLY A 143 -3.80 -8.38 -33.29
C GLY A 143 -2.39 -9.01 -33.21
N GLY A 144 -1.83 -9.17 -32.00
CA GLY A 144 -0.54 -9.82 -31.76
C GLY A 144 -0.58 -11.35 -31.64
N LYS A 145 -1.73 -11.98 -31.90
CA LYS A 145 -1.87 -13.43 -32.04
C LYS A 145 -2.30 -13.79 -33.46
N ALA A 146 -1.33 -13.76 -34.38
CA ALA A 146 -1.35 -14.52 -35.63
C ALA A 146 0.08 -14.97 -35.94
#